data_AF-A0A1H0SNP2-F1
#
_entry.id   AF-A0A1H0SNP2-F1
#
_cell.length_a   1.000
_cell.length_b   1.000
_cell.length_c   1.000
_cell.angle_alpha   90.00
_cell.angle_beta   90.00
_cell.angle_gamma   90.00
#
_symmetry.space_group_name_H-M   'P 1'
#
loop_
_entity.id
_entity.type
_entity.pdbx_description
1 polymer ?
#
loop_
_entity_poly.entity_id
_entity_poly.type
_entity_poly.pdbx_seq_one_letter_code
_entity_poly.pdbx_strand_id
1 'polypeptide(L)'
;MWGSSNKSKQNYSKKLNLSKEIYEEMEKWVEDKFDEETFQFPQLFTTVHLAREFAKKFLNHLNDISIIGIGLPENLVQAFLDEAETLAKSSKGQYGIKKLLLNRTTTEMEAADIKGYEVLGFEFGKFHSYICNSLEKDYKNEFQFSLNENGFIPSLDMALRCCDYSNHEEVGTEPVLWLPWSIYEYKL
;
A
#
# COMPACT_ATOMS: atom_id res chain seq x y z
N MET A 1 3.65 -0.01 13.54
CA MET A 1 2.93 -0.52 14.73
C MET A 1 3.79 -1.55 15.46
N TRP A 2 4.25 -2.56 14.75
CA TRP A 2 5.08 -3.66 15.25
C TRP A 2 6.57 -3.27 15.17
N GLY A 3 7.31 -3.39 16.28
CA GLY A 3 8.69 -2.89 16.40
C GLY A 3 8.86 -1.44 16.90
N SER A 4 7.79 -0.82 17.41
CA SER A 4 7.85 0.53 18.02
C SER A 4 7.99 0.50 19.55
N SER A 5 8.33 1.63 20.17
CA SER A 5 8.49 1.72 21.63
C SER A 5 7.20 1.34 22.38
N ASN A 6 7.33 0.87 23.62
CA ASN A 6 6.17 0.50 24.47
C ASN A 6 5.12 1.63 24.58
N LYS A 7 5.56 2.90 24.56
CA LYS A 7 4.67 4.07 24.57
C LYS A 7 3.85 4.16 23.28
N SER A 8 4.45 3.88 22.13
CA SER A 8 3.75 3.85 20.84
C SER A 8 2.75 2.70 20.77
N LYS A 9 3.11 1.50 21.24
CA LYS A 9 2.21 0.34 21.32
C LYS A 9 0.95 0.64 22.16
N GLN A 10 1.13 1.21 23.35
CA GLN A 10 0.01 1.61 24.22
C GLN A 10 -0.91 2.64 23.58
N ASN A 11 -0.35 3.62 22.86
CA ASN A 11 -1.16 4.60 22.14
C ASN A 11 -2.00 3.96 21.02
N TYR A 12 -1.44 2.98 20.31
CA TYR A 12 -2.16 2.24 19.27
C TYR A 12 -3.30 1.38 19.84
N SER A 13 -3.04 0.59 20.89
CA SER A 13 -4.07 -0.19 21.60
C SER A 13 -5.25 0.70 22.02
N LYS A 14 -4.97 1.88 22.60
CA LYS A 14 -6.02 2.83 22.99
C LYS A 14 -6.83 3.35 21.81
N LYS A 15 -6.18 3.69 20.69
CA LYS A 15 -6.86 4.16 19.47
C LYS A 15 -7.79 3.10 18.87
N LEU A 16 -7.40 1.83 18.95
CA LEU A 16 -8.20 0.70 18.47
C LEU A 16 -9.18 0.17 19.52
N ASN A 17 -9.24 0.80 20.70
CA ASN A 17 -10.05 0.36 21.84
C ASN A 17 -9.81 -1.12 22.23
N LEU A 18 -8.56 -1.56 22.21
CA LEU A 18 -8.16 -2.92 22.56
C LEU A 18 -7.74 -2.99 24.02
N SER A 19 -8.21 -4.00 24.75
CA SER A 19 -7.62 -4.32 26.05
C SER A 19 -6.16 -4.72 25.90
N LYS A 20 -5.42 -4.69 27.01
CA LYS A 20 -4.02 -5.11 27.03
C LYS A 20 -3.89 -6.57 26.59
N GLU A 21 -4.78 -7.42 27.08
CA GLU A 21 -4.79 -8.86 26.82
C GLU A 21 -5.03 -9.16 25.32
N ILE A 22 -6.01 -8.49 24.70
CA ILE A 22 -6.29 -8.64 23.27
C ILE A 22 -5.13 -8.11 22.43
N TYR A 23 -4.51 -7.00 22.84
CA TYR A 23 -3.36 -6.45 22.13
C TYR A 23 -2.14 -7.39 22.19
N GLU A 24 -1.87 -8.02 23.34
CA GLU A 24 -0.80 -9.03 23.47
C GLU A 24 -1.07 -10.26 22.60
N GLU A 25 -2.31 -10.74 22.54
CA GLU A 25 -2.70 -11.81 21.61
C GLU A 25 -2.51 -11.39 20.14
N MET A 26 -2.86 -10.14 19.81
CA MET A 26 -2.68 -9.58 18.48
C MET A 26 -1.20 -9.49 18.08
N GLU A 27 -0.31 -9.05 18.98
CA GLU A 27 1.14 -9.01 18.68
C GLU A 27 1.64 -10.42 18.35
N LYS A 28 1.29 -11.40 19.19
CA LYS A 28 1.70 -12.79 18.99
C LYS A 28 1.19 -13.37 17.67
N TRP A 29 -0.09 -13.14 17.35
CA TRP A 29 -0.65 -13.61 16.09
C TRP A 29 0.06 -12.98 14.89
N VAL A 30 0.40 -11.68 14.95
CA VAL A 30 1.16 -11.02 13.87
C VAL A 30 2.56 -11.59 13.73
N GLU A 31 3.24 -11.89 14.84
CA GLU A 31 4.56 -12.55 14.84
C GLU A 31 4.48 -13.95 14.22
N ASP A 32 3.50 -14.76 14.64
CA ASP A 32 3.27 -16.09 14.07
C ASP A 32 3.01 -16.02 12.54
N LYS A 33 2.18 -15.05 12.08
CA LYS A 33 1.93 -14.84 10.64
C LYS A 33 3.12 -14.30 9.86
N PHE A 34 4.00 -13.56 10.54
CA PHE A 34 5.25 -13.10 9.95
C PHE A 34 6.22 -14.27 9.75
N ASP A 35 6.34 -15.16 10.73
CA ASP A 35 7.16 -16.38 10.66
C ASP A 35 6.61 -17.38 9.61
N GLU A 36 5.29 -17.44 9.43
CA GLU A 36 4.62 -18.20 8.36
C GLU A 36 4.77 -17.57 6.96
N GLU A 37 5.40 -16.40 6.84
CA GLU A 37 5.50 -15.61 5.61
C GLU A 37 4.16 -15.16 4.99
N THR A 38 3.05 -15.21 5.74
CA THR A 38 1.73 -14.75 5.28
C THR A 38 1.45 -13.28 5.64
N PHE A 39 2.19 -12.74 6.60
CA PHE A 39 2.29 -11.30 6.86
C PHE A 39 3.72 -10.83 6.58
N GLN A 40 3.90 -9.77 5.80
CA GLN A 40 5.22 -9.38 5.30
C GLN A 40 5.63 -7.96 5.71
N PHE A 41 6.94 -7.73 5.72
CA PHE A 41 7.51 -6.43 6.05
C PHE A 41 7.20 -5.37 4.96
N PRO A 42 6.86 -4.11 5.31
CA PRO A 42 6.77 -3.61 6.67
C PRO A 42 5.54 -4.08 7.43
N GLN A 43 4.35 -4.01 6.83
CA GLN A 43 3.07 -4.35 7.48
C GLN A 43 2.03 -4.74 6.42
N LEU A 44 2.27 -5.83 5.69
CA LEU A 44 1.50 -6.21 4.51
C LEU A 44 0.82 -7.57 4.73
N PHE A 45 -0.51 -7.59 4.65
CA PHE A 45 -1.25 -8.84 4.48
C PHE A 45 -1.08 -9.31 3.03
N THR A 46 -0.65 -10.55 2.82
CA THR A 46 -0.42 -11.08 1.47
C THR A 46 -1.71 -11.46 0.75
N THR A 47 -2.81 -11.62 1.48
CA THR A 47 -4.14 -11.96 0.95
C THR A 47 -5.23 -11.16 1.64
N VAL A 48 -6.36 -10.99 0.96
CA VAL A 48 -7.56 -10.35 1.52
C VAL A 48 -8.14 -11.23 2.62
N HIS A 49 -8.09 -12.56 2.46
CA HIS A 49 -8.50 -13.51 3.49
C HIS A 49 -7.81 -13.26 4.83
N LEU A 50 -6.48 -13.09 4.83
CA LEU A 50 -5.72 -12.84 6.06
C LEU A 50 -6.09 -11.50 6.71
N ALA A 51 -6.31 -10.46 5.89
CA ALA A 51 -6.79 -9.17 6.39
C ALA A 51 -8.19 -9.28 7.03
N ARG A 52 -9.09 -10.07 6.45
CA ARG A 52 -10.42 -10.36 7.02
C ARG A 52 -10.31 -11.15 8.32
N GLU A 53 -9.42 -12.14 8.39
CA GLU A 53 -9.17 -12.91 9.62
C GLU A 53 -8.72 -11.98 10.74
N PHE A 54 -7.73 -11.12 10.47
CA PHE A 54 -7.23 -10.14 11.43
C PHE A 54 -8.35 -9.22 11.93
N ALA A 55 -9.12 -8.63 11.03
CA ALA A 55 -10.20 -7.72 11.39
C ALA A 55 -11.32 -8.42 12.19
N LYS A 56 -11.74 -9.63 11.79
CA LYS A 56 -12.75 -10.41 12.53
C LYS A 56 -12.28 -10.82 13.91
N LYS A 57 -10.99 -11.13 14.04
CA LYS A 57 -10.41 -11.57 15.30
C LYS A 57 -10.19 -10.41 16.28
N PHE A 58 -9.63 -9.30 15.82
CA PHE A 58 -9.15 -8.23 16.71
C PHE A 58 -9.95 -6.94 16.63
N LEU A 59 -10.72 -6.70 15.56
CA LEU A 59 -11.37 -5.42 15.30
C LEU A 59 -12.89 -5.53 15.14
N ASN A 60 -13.50 -6.66 15.46
CA ASN A 60 -14.95 -6.91 15.25
C ASN A 60 -15.88 -5.95 16.00
N HIS A 61 -15.39 -5.25 17.03
CA HIS A 61 -16.12 -4.26 17.79
C HIS A 61 -16.15 -2.87 17.11
N LEU A 62 -15.36 -2.66 16.06
CA LEU A 62 -15.38 -1.45 15.26
C LEU A 62 -16.30 -1.66 14.05
N ASN A 63 -17.14 -0.66 13.77
CA ASN A 63 -18.12 -0.73 12.68
C ASN A 63 -17.60 -0.13 11.35
N ASP A 64 -16.56 0.70 11.42
CA ASP A 64 -16.05 1.47 10.27
C ASP A 64 -14.66 0.96 9.87
N ILE A 65 -14.62 -0.26 9.32
CA ILE A 65 -13.39 -0.87 8.79
C ILE A 65 -13.60 -1.19 7.32
N SER A 66 -12.61 -0.78 6.51
CA SER A 66 -12.47 -1.23 5.12
C SER A 66 -11.13 -1.94 4.93
N ILE A 67 -11.09 -2.92 4.05
CA ILE A 67 -9.85 -3.54 3.60
C ILE A 67 -9.48 -2.92 2.25
N ILE A 68 -8.28 -2.35 2.16
CA ILE A 68 -7.78 -1.72 0.95
C ILE A 68 -6.70 -2.60 0.30
N GLY A 69 -6.90 -2.93 -0.97
CA GLY A 69 -5.90 -3.54 -1.82
C GLY A 69 -5.19 -2.49 -2.68
N ILE A 70 -3.89 -2.68 -2.88
CA ILE A 70 -3.08 -1.86 -3.78
C ILE A 70 -2.44 -2.81 -4.78
N GLY A 71 -2.67 -2.57 -6.07
CA GLY A 71 -2.16 -3.40 -7.16
C GLY A 71 -1.41 -2.59 -8.20
N LEU A 72 -0.54 -3.24 -8.96
CA LEU A 72 0.18 -2.64 -10.08
C LEU A 72 -0.22 -3.35 -11.38
N PRO A 73 -0.49 -2.62 -12.48
CA PRO A 73 -0.71 -3.25 -13.78
C PRO A 73 0.44 -4.18 -14.16
N GLU A 74 0.11 -5.39 -14.64
CA GLU A 74 1.09 -6.46 -14.92
C GLU A 74 2.23 -6.00 -15.83
N ASN A 75 1.94 -5.17 -16.84
CA ASN A 75 2.91 -4.64 -17.78
C ASN A 75 3.91 -3.64 -17.16
N LEU A 76 3.65 -3.15 -15.95
CA LEU A 76 4.51 -2.21 -15.22
C LEU A 76 5.30 -2.89 -14.10
N VAL A 77 5.00 -4.15 -13.78
CA VAL A 77 5.66 -4.92 -12.71
C VAL A 77 7.17 -5.03 -12.94
N GLN A 78 7.59 -5.29 -14.18
CA GLN A 78 9.03 -5.41 -14.47
C GLN A 78 9.76 -4.08 -14.24
N ALA A 79 9.18 -2.96 -14.67
CA ALA A 79 9.77 -1.63 -14.45
C ALA A 79 9.94 -1.34 -12.94
N PHE A 80 8.95 -1.69 -12.12
CA PHE A 80 9.07 -1.59 -10.67
C PHE A 80 10.20 -2.46 -10.11
N LEU A 81 10.31 -3.71 -10.57
CA LEU A 81 11.31 -4.65 -10.07
C LEU A 81 12.74 -4.22 -10.43
N ASP A 82 12.94 -3.72 -11.65
CA ASP A 82 14.22 -3.21 -12.14
C ASP A 82 14.69 -2.01 -11.30
N GLU A 83 13.79 -1.07 -11.00
CA GLU A 83 14.08 0.07 -10.12
C GLU A 83 14.34 -0.39 -8.67
N ALA A 84 13.50 -1.26 -8.13
CA ALA A 84 13.61 -1.74 -6.75
C ALA A 84 14.87 -2.61 -6.50
N GLU A 85 15.46 -3.21 -7.54
CA GLU A 85 16.77 -3.89 -7.46
C GLU A 85 17.92 -2.92 -7.19
N THR A 86 17.85 -1.68 -7.69
CA THR A 86 18.87 -0.67 -7.43
C THR A 86 18.91 -0.26 -5.95
N LEU A 87 17.75 -0.29 -5.27
CA LEU A 87 17.56 0.09 -3.87
C LEU A 87 17.86 -1.04 -2.86
N ALA A 88 17.83 -2.30 -3.28
CA ALA A 88 17.91 -3.48 -2.40
C ALA A 88 19.24 -4.25 -2.57
N LYS A 89 20.38 -3.63 -2.26
CA LYS A 89 21.72 -4.26 -2.37
C LYS A 89 22.04 -5.36 -1.33
N SER A 90 21.10 -5.81 -0.51
CA SER A 90 21.33 -6.98 0.36
C SER A 90 20.11 -7.89 0.45
N SER A 91 20.35 -9.18 0.28
CA SER A 91 19.35 -10.27 0.28
C SER A 91 18.71 -10.57 1.64
N LYS A 92 19.01 -9.77 2.67
CA LYS A 92 18.39 -9.85 4.01
C LYS A 92 17.55 -8.60 4.22
N GLY A 93 16.23 -8.71 4.05
CA GLY A 93 15.28 -7.61 4.28
C GLY A 93 14.55 -7.11 3.04
N GLN A 94 14.19 -8.00 2.11
CA GLN A 94 13.32 -7.62 0.99
C GLN A 94 11.93 -7.20 1.49
N TYR A 95 11.40 -6.10 0.96
CA TYR A 95 10.04 -5.66 1.23
C TYR A 95 9.03 -6.67 0.67
N GLY A 96 7.98 -6.95 1.43
CA GLY A 96 6.90 -7.88 1.09
C GLY A 96 6.28 -7.60 -0.28
N ILE A 97 6.14 -6.33 -0.65
CA ILE A 97 5.62 -5.94 -1.96
C ILE A 97 6.46 -6.48 -3.11
N LYS A 98 7.80 -6.47 -2.98
CA LYS A 98 8.71 -7.04 -4.00
C LYS A 98 8.52 -8.55 -4.11
N LYS A 99 8.38 -9.25 -2.98
CA LYS A 99 8.10 -10.69 -2.98
C LYS A 99 6.77 -11.02 -3.66
N LEU A 100 5.70 -10.26 -3.36
CA LEU A 100 4.38 -10.46 -3.97
C LEU A 100 4.42 -10.26 -5.49
N LEU A 101 5.11 -9.20 -5.94
CA LEU A 101 5.24 -8.89 -7.37
C LEU A 101 6.12 -9.91 -8.11
N LEU A 102 7.23 -10.35 -7.53
CA LEU A 102 8.06 -11.44 -8.08
C LEU A 102 7.27 -12.74 -8.24
N ASN A 103 6.42 -13.04 -7.27
CA ASN A 103 5.56 -14.22 -7.28
C ASN A 103 4.30 -14.04 -8.13
N ARG A 104 4.11 -12.87 -8.78
CA ARG A 104 2.91 -12.51 -9.56
C ARG A 104 1.62 -12.80 -8.80
N THR A 105 1.61 -12.49 -7.51
CA THR A 105 0.43 -12.65 -6.67
C THR A 105 -0.65 -11.69 -7.16
N THR A 106 -1.77 -12.25 -7.62
CA THR A 106 -2.88 -11.46 -8.14
C THR A 106 -3.79 -11.00 -7.01
N THR A 107 -4.32 -9.79 -7.17
CA THR A 107 -5.36 -9.24 -6.32
C THR A 107 -6.65 -10.05 -6.53
N GLU A 108 -7.40 -10.37 -5.47
CA GLU A 108 -8.67 -11.11 -5.56
C GLU A 108 -9.73 -10.22 -6.24
N MET A 109 -9.84 -10.24 -7.57
CA MET A 109 -10.65 -9.26 -8.30
C MET A 109 -12.16 -9.46 -8.14
N GLU A 110 -12.64 -10.68 -7.95
CA GLU A 110 -14.08 -11.00 -7.92
C GLU A 110 -14.84 -10.36 -6.75
N ALA A 111 -14.13 -10.04 -5.67
CA ALA A 111 -14.70 -9.44 -4.47
C ALA A 111 -14.23 -7.98 -4.27
N ALA A 112 -13.58 -7.39 -5.27
CA ALA A 112 -12.95 -6.08 -5.19
C ALA A 112 -13.76 -5.02 -5.95
N ASP A 113 -14.05 -3.91 -5.29
CA ASP A 113 -14.54 -2.70 -5.94
C ASP A 113 -13.33 -1.81 -6.28
N ILE A 114 -13.00 -1.66 -7.56
CA ILE A 114 -11.94 -0.71 -7.97
C ILE A 114 -12.40 0.71 -7.66
N LYS A 115 -11.56 1.45 -6.92
CA LYS A 115 -11.82 2.83 -6.53
C LYS A 115 -11.15 3.84 -7.44
N GLY A 116 -10.15 3.42 -8.20
CA GLY A 116 -9.41 4.25 -9.14
C GLY A 116 -7.92 3.96 -9.05
N TYR A 117 -7.13 4.96 -9.40
CA TYR A 117 -5.67 4.88 -9.42
C TYR A 117 -5.04 5.99 -8.58
N GLU A 118 -3.83 5.74 -8.13
CA GLU A 118 -3.00 6.67 -7.38
C GLU A 118 -1.58 6.66 -7.97
N VAL A 119 -0.98 7.84 -8.15
CA VAL A 119 0.41 7.96 -8.61
C VAL A 119 1.31 7.85 -7.39
N LEU A 120 2.01 6.72 -7.26
CA LEU A 120 2.87 6.44 -6.12
C LEU A 120 4.29 6.08 -6.55
N GLY A 121 5.26 6.64 -5.84
CA GLY A 121 6.66 6.23 -5.85
C GLY A 121 6.95 5.38 -4.62
N PHE A 122 7.81 4.36 -4.72
CA PHE A 122 8.12 3.47 -3.61
C PHE A 122 9.58 3.56 -3.21
N GLU A 123 9.83 3.89 -1.94
CA GLU A 123 11.17 3.98 -1.37
C GLU A 123 11.18 3.47 0.07
N PHE A 124 12.22 2.74 0.46
CA PHE A 124 12.45 2.28 1.84
C PHE A 124 11.22 1.64 2.54
N GLY A 125 10.41 0.88 1.81
CA GLY A 125 9.24 0.21 2.36
C GLY A 125 7.99 1.08 2.46
N LYS A 126 8.00 2.27 1.87
CA LYS A 126 6.90 3.24 1.95
C LYS A 126 6.56 3.77 0.57
N PHE A 127 5.31 4.22 0.44
CA PHE A 127 4.87 4.97 -0.71
C PHE A 127 4.97 6.47 -0.46
N HIS A 128 5.48 7.19 -1.45
CA HIS A 128 5.28 8.61 -1.67
C HIS A 128 4.04 8.76 -2.53
N SER A 129 3.14 9.68 -2.17
CA SER A 129 2.02 10.09 -3.03
C SER A 129 2.39 11.38 -3.74
N TYR A 130 1.87 11.57 -4.94
CA TYR A 130 2.01 12.80 -5.72
C TYR A 130 1.57 14.06 -4.94
N ILE A 131 0.68 13.88 -3.95
CA ILE A 131 0.21 14.93 -3.04
C ILE A 131 1.35 15.47 -2.17
N CYS A 132 2.38 14.66 -1.84
CA CYS A 132 3.53 15.11 -1.06
C CYS A 132 4.24 16.32 -1.70
N ASN A 133 4.22 16.39 -3.04
CA ASN A 133 4.83 17.47 -3.83
C ASN A 133 3.80 18.45 -4.40
N SER A 134 2.53 18.38 -3.97
CA SER A 134 1.42 19.18 -4.50
C SER A 134 1.18 19.03 -6.02
N LEU A 135 1.53 17.88 -6.60
CA LEU A 135 1.46 17.67 -8.07
C LEU A 135 0.03 17.69 -8.60
N GLU A 136 -1.00 17.64 -7.75
CA GLU A 136 -2.39 17.80 -8.17
C GLU A 136 -2.63 19.14 -8.89
N LYS A 137 -1.83 20.16 -8.59
CA LYS A 137 -1.92 21.48 -9.23
C LYS A 137 -1.32 21.44 -10.62
N ASP A 138 -0.17 20.79 -10.75
CA ASP A 138 0.52 20.64 -12.03
C ASP A 138 -0.29 19.76 -12.98
N TYR A 139 -0.82 18.64 -12.50
CA TYR A 139 -1.71 17.80 -13.29
C TYR A 139 -2.96 18.55 -13.78
N LYS A 140 -3.51 19.45 -12.96
CA LYS A 140 -4.66 20.30 -13.37
C LYS A 140 -4.29 21.23 -14.51
N ASN A 141 -3.11 21.84 -14.44
CA ASN A 141 -2.61 22.76 -15.46
C ASN A 141 -2.31 22.03 -16.78
N GLU A 142 -1.75 20.82 -16.70
CA GLU A 142 -1.29 20.08 -17.87
C GLU A 142 -2.38 19.19 -18.51
N PHE A 143 -3.24 18.54 -17.72
CA PHE A 143 -4.03 17.39 -18.18
C PHE A 143 -5.55 17.50 -18.00
N GLN A 144 -6.07 18.66 -17.59
CA GLN A 144 -7.47 18.80 -17.14
C GLN A 144 -7.82 17.78 -16.04
N PHE A 145 -6.88 17.57 -15.14
CA PHE A 145 -6.96 16.56 -14.08
C PHE A 145 -8.16 16.78 -13.15
N SER A 146 -8.86 15.69 -12.86
CA SER A 146 -9.90 15.62 -11.83
C SER A 146 -9.93 14.24 -11.19
N LEU A 147 -10.36 14.21 -9.94
CA LEU A 147 -10.57 12.98 -9.19
C LEU A 147 -12.01 12.50 -9.35
N ASN A 148 -12.24 11.20 -9.21
CA ASN A 148 -13.58 10.64 -9.11
C ASN A 148 -14.20 10.90 -7.73
N GLU A 149 -15.42 10.43 -7.53
CA GLU A 149 -16.17 10.58 -6.28
C GLU A 149 -15.51 9.94 -5.04
N ASN A 150 -14.60 8.99 -5.24
CA ASN A 150 -13.84 8.35 -4.18
C ASN A 150 -12.50 9.07 -3.91
N GLY A 151 -12.20 10.15 -4.64
CA GLY A 151 -10.96 10.91 -4.50
C GLY A 151 -9.75 10.30 -5.21
N PHE A 152 -9.95 9.37 -6.15
CA PHE A 152 -8.87 8.74 -6.92
C PHE A 152 -8.87 9.16 -8.39
N ILE A 153 -7.74 8.91 -9.08
CA ILE A 153 -7.61 9.13 -10.51
C ILE A 153 -8.52 8.13 -11.24
N PRO A 154 -9.45 8.58 -12.11
CA PRO A 154 -10.53 7.73 -12.60
C PRO A 154 -10.11 6.65 -13.59
N SER A 155 -8.99 6.84 -14.31
CA SER A 155 -8.56 5.92 -15.36
C SER A 155 -7.06 5.68 -15.35
N LEU A 156 -6.66 4.49 -15.81
CA LEU A 156 -5.27 4.12 -15.98
C LEU A 156 -4.55 5.07 -16.94
N ASP A 157 -5.19 5.45 -18.04
CA ASP A 157 -4.60 6.35 -19.03
C ASP A 157 -4.26 7.72 -18.44
N MET A 158 -5.14 8.28 -17.59
CA MET A 158 -4.86 9.54 -16.90
C MET A 158 -3.73 9.36 -15.88
N ALA A 159 -3.75 8.26 -15.12
CA ALA A 159 -2.72 7.97 -14.13
C ALA A 159 -1.33 7.80 -14.79
N LEU A 160 -1.26 7.11 -15.94
CA LEU A 160 -0.03 6.97 -16.73
C LEU A 160 0.53 8.32 -17.17
N ARG A 161 -0.31 9.23 -17.70
CA ARG A 161 0.14 10.58 -18.06
C ARG A 161 0.68 11.36 -16.87
N CYS A 162 0.06 11.20 -15.70
CA CYS A 162 0.52 11.83 -14.46
C CYS A 162 1.85 11.21 -13.97
N CYS A 163 2.04 9.90 -14.14
CA CYS A 163 3.31 9.22 -13.88
C CYS A 163 4.41 9.72 -14.82
N ASP A 164 4.14 9.81 -16.12
CA ASP A 164 5.09 10.33 -17.11
C ASP A 164 5.55 11.74 -16.73
N TYR A 165 4.59 12.60 -16.33
CA TYR A 165 4.91 13.92 -15.79
C TYR A 165 5.82 13.84 -14.56
N SER A 166 5.44 13.05 -13.56
CA SER A 166 6.18 12.94 -12.29
C SER A 166 7.59 12.38 -12.46
N ASN A 167 7.80 11.53 -13.46
CA ASN A 167 9.09 10.92 -13.74
C ASN A 167 10.03 11.85 -14.53
N HIS A 168 9.59 13.04 -14.95
CA HIS A 168 10.49 14.02 -15.57
C HIS A 168 11.41 14.68 -14.54
N GLU A 169 12.72 14.61 -14.80
CA GLU A 169 13.76 15.17 -13.90
C GLU A 169 13.53 16.66 -13.55
N GLU A 170 12.98 17.44 -14.48
CA GLU A 170 12.73 18.88 -14.30
C GLU A 170 11.62 19.19 -13.27
N VAL A 171 10.74 18.22 -12.98
CA VAL A 171 9.65 18.38 -12.00
C VAL A 171 10.20 18.35 -10.57
N GLY A 172 11.36 17.72 -10.35
CA GLY A 172 12.04 17.73 -9.06
C GLY A 172 11.32 16.96 -7.95
N THR A 173 10.58 15.90 -8.28
CA THR A 173 9.99 14.97 -7.30
C THR A 173 11.07 14.15 -6.59
N GLU A 174 10.68 13.30 -5.62
CA GLU A 174 11.58 12.28 -5.10
C GLU A 174 12.18 11.43 -6.25
N PRO A 175 13.45 10.99 -6.12
CA PRO A 175 14.15 10.22 -7.15
C PRO A 175 13.72 8.75 -7.11
N VAL A 176 12.44 8.53 -7.40
CA VAL A 176 11.78 7.22 -7.38
C VAL A 176 10.98 7.07 -8.67
N LEU A 177 10.80 5.82 -9.11
CA LEU A 177 9.89 5.53 -10.20
C LEU A 177 8.42 5.69 -9.74
N TRP A 178 7.73 6.67 -10.31
CA TRP A 178 6.30 6.90 -10.10
C TRP A 178 5.48 6.00 -11.02
N LEU A 179 4.54 5.25 -10.44
CA LEU A 179 3.70 4.30 -11.17
C LEU A 179 2.21 4.47 -10.80
N PRO A 180 1.29 4.06 -11.69
CA PRO A 180 -0.14 4.17 -11.48
C PRO A 180 -0.67 2.94 -10.74
N TRP A 181 -0.67 3.00 -9.41
CA TRP A 181 -1.15 1.90 -8.58
C TRP A 181 -2.68 1.91 -8.53
N SER A 182 -3.29 0.77 -8.83
CA SER A 182 -4.73 0.57 -8.71
C SER A 182 -5.13 0.41 -7.25
N ILE A 183 -6.19 1.08 -6.85
CA ILE A 183 -6.75 1.01 -5.49
C ILE A 183 -8.06 0.23 -5.52
N TYR A 184 -8.16 -0.76 -4.63
CA TYR A 184 -9.31 -1.63 -4.48
C TYR A 184 -9.86 -1.54 -3.06
N GLU A 185 -11.18 -1.59 -2.92
CA GLU A 185 -11.82 -1.79 -1.63
C GLU A 185 -12.48 -3.17 -1.56
N TYR A 186 -12.36 -3.80 -0.40
CA TYR A 186 -12.93 -5.09 -0.09
C TYR A 186 -13.85 -4.99 1.11
N LYS A 187 -15.00 -5.65 0.99
CA LYS A 187 -15.91 -5.86 2.12
C LYS A 187 -15.35 -6.93 3.07
N LEU A 188 -15.62 -6.73 4.36
CA LEU A 188 -15.26 -7.62 5.47
C LEU A 188 -16.06 -8.92 5.52
#